data_AF-A0A7V4GAJ6-F1
#
_entry.id   AF-A0A7V4GAJ6-F1
#
_cell.length_a   1.000
_cell.length_b   1.000
_cell.length_c   1.000
_cell.angle_alpha   90.00
_cell.angle_beta   90.00
_cell.angle_gamma   90.00
#
_symmetry.space_group_name_H-M   'P 1'
#
loop_
_entity.id
_entity.type
_entity.pdbx_description
1 polymer ?
#
loop_
_entity_poly.entity_id
_entity_poly.type
_entity_poly.pdbx_seq_one_letter_code
_entity_poly.pdbx_strand_id
1 'polypeptide(L)'
;MERKRWMVLGTTAALALGGFACGDSTGGADDGGADAAETPGDAPAEDAADAGLDGEPDAEADAPDGSDDAGREDAAFDAPDWGLPCPDPEAEFDPADPGVQMFFTIGDTVMMGQSIALAAGGFLPAAREDFRPPDPPPDIPLDGCIVGGGSAHVRECTTPEECAPEQQCVPETDASGNPIPDTGVCRTPRDPIDIGPFTCTGFSGGDQTFQYNAGQNGAYTSTPDGTLPAGVLAYDTTYACTGDAAGASGVGRYRLELYVPERLAITSPEPVMGPGGFPVLDVVTTEALALEWTGGDGTSELSVNLTGRDGGISCRVVDDGAFTIPAEMVAAAGLAGFAFVNLLEIRRERTGLVCGEGITDGEITCTEALLLNVRPLAP
;
A
#
# COMPACT_ATOMS: atom_id res chain seq x y z
N MET A 1 6.94 0.45 41.63
CA MET A 1 6.01 1.17 40.72
C MET A 1 6.47 0.84 39.31
N GLU A 2 5.97 -0.27 38.79
CA GLU A 2 6.39 -0.84 37.51
C GLU A 2 5.58 -0.19 36.38
N ARG A 3 6.27 0.41 35.41
CA ARG A 3 5.65 0.96 34.19
C ARG A 3 5.81 -0.05 33.06
N LYS A 4 4.67 -0.32 32.42
CA LYS A 4 4.45 -1.24 31.30
C LYS A 4 5.29 -0.84 30.08
N ARG A 5 6.01 -1.81 29.51
CA ARG A 5 6.63 -1.72 28.18
C ARG A 5 5.57 -2.09 27.14
N TRP A 6 5.39 -1.26 26.13
CA TRP A 6 4.70 -1.59 24.88
C TRP A 6 5.77 -1.74 23.81
N MET A 7 5.68 -2.81 23.04
CA MET A 7 6.60 -3.18 21.97
C MET A 7 6.11 -2.50 20.69
N VAL A 8 7.03 -1.80 20.02
CA VAL A 8 6.81 -1.02 18.79
C VAL A 8 7.00 -1.97 17.60
N LEU A 9 6.00 -2.04 16.73
CA LEU A 9 6.06 -2.73 15.43
C LEU A 9 6.74 -1.82 14.41
N GLY A 10 7.57 -2.45 13.58
CA GLY A 10 8.46 -1.83 12.62
C GLY A 10 7.77 -1.10 11.46
N THR A 11 8.60 -0.27 10.85
CA THR A 11 8.35 0.73 9.83
C THR A 11 7.84 0.14 8.51
N THR A 12 6.62 0.50 8.10
CA THR A 12 6.25 0.71 6.68
C THR A 12 4.99 1.58 6.66
N ALA A 13 5.03 2.67 5.87
CA ALA A 13 4.01 3.72 5.76
C ALA A 13 3.76 4.56 7.04
N ALA A 14 4.77 5.34 7.43
CA ALA A 14 4.54 6.60 8.14
C ALA A 14 3.94 7.65 7.17
N LEU A 15 2.71 7.42 6.71
CA LEU A 15 1.83 8.45 6.18
C LEU A 15 0.58 8.47 7.07
N ALA A 16 0.57 9.46 7.97
CA ALA A 16 -0.61 10.07 8.58
C ALA A 16 -1.63 9.16 9.31
N LEU A 17 -1.23 8.52 10.42
CA LEU A 17 -2.15 8.30 11.56
C LEU A 17 -1.64 8.92 12.88
N GLY A 18 -0.54 9.67 12.83
CA GLY A 18 -0.03 10.44 13.95
C GLY A 18 -0.72 11.80 14.07
N GLY A 19 -1.79 11.89 14.87
CA GLY A 19 -2.28 13.18 15.40
C GLY A 19 -3.75 13.52 15.12
N PHE A 20 -4.69 12.67 15.51
CA PHE A 20 -6.09 13.10 15.70
C PHE A 20 -6.18 13.99 16.96
N ALA A 21 -5.92 15.28 16.79
CA ALA A 21 -6.39 16.30 17.72
C ALA A 21 -7.76 16.78 17.23
N CYS A 22 -8.83 16.34 17.90
CA CYS A 22 -10.17 16.88 17.67
C CYS A 22 -10.17 18.39 17.96
N GLY A 23 -10.17 19.19 16.88
CA GLY A 23 -10.49 20.61 16.93
C GLY A 23 -12.00 20.78 17.02
N ASP A 24 -12.48 21.19 18.19
CA ASP A 24 -13.85 21.60 18.44
C ASP A 24 -14.13 22.93 17.71
N SER A 25 -15.06 22.93 16.76
CA SER A 25 -15.47 24.12 16.01
C SER A 25 -16.99 24.16 15.89
N THR A 26 -17.60 24.78 16.87
CA THR A 26 -19.01 25.19 16.89
C THR A 26 -19.32 26.22 15.80
N GLY A 27 -20.30 25.89 14.95
CA GLY A 27 -21.40 26.79 14.58
C GLY A 27 -21.15 27.87 13.50
N GLY A 28 -22.02 27.88 12.50
CA GLY A 28 -22.23 29.02 11.60
C GLY A 28 -22.95 28.65 10.32
N ALA A 29 -24.27 28.53 10.39
CA ALA A 29 -25.16 28.44 9.22
C ALA A 29 -25.19 29.79 8.48
N ASP A 30 -25.31 29.76 7.15
CA ASP A 30 -26.21 30.67 6.45
C ASP A 30 -26.57 30.18 5.03
N ASP A 31 -27.84 30.40 4.73
CA ASP A 31 -28.64 29.92 3.60
C ASP A 31 -28.41 30.69 2.28
N GLY A 32 -28.77 30.06 1.15
CA GLY A 32 -29.02 30.79 -0.10
C GLY A 32 -29.28 29.90 -1.32
N GLY A 33 -30.54 29.58 -1.59
CA GLY A 33 -30.99 28.82 -2.77
C GLY A 33 -31.37 29.68 -3.99
N ALA A 34 -31.62 29.01 -5.13
CA ALA A 34 -32.58 29.31 -6.21
C ALA A 34 -32.39 28.30 -7.37
N ASP A 35 -33.40 27.46 -7.67
CA ASP A 35 -34.30 27.48 -8.85
C ASP A 35 -33.65 27.02 -10.19
N ALA A 36 -33.94 25.84 -10.75
CA ALA A 36 -35.15 25.36 -11.46
C ALA A 36 -35.19 25.72 -12.98
N ALA A 37 -35.16 24.70 -13.85
CA ALA A 37 -35.88 24.58 -15.15
C ALA A 37 -35.44 23.28 -15.89
N GLU A 38 -36.31 22.28 -16.03
CA GLU A 38 -37.14 21.93 -17.22
C GLU A 38 -36.45 21.09 -18.33
N THR A 39 -36.99 19.87 -18.52
CA THR A 39 -36.86 18.88 -19.62
C THR A 39 -37.68 19.32 -20.87
N PRO A 40 -37.88 18.58 -22.01
CA PRO A 40 -37.46 17.22 -22.44
C PRO A 40 -37.02 17.09 -23.94
N GLY A 41 -36.70 15.87 -24.39
CA GLY A 41 -36.65 15.53 -25.83
C GLY A 41 -36.38 14.05 -26.14
N ASP A 42 -37.42 13.34 -26.58
CA ASP A 42 -37.47 11.93 -26.98
C ASP A 42 -36.85 11.62 -28.37
N ALA A 43 -36.16 10.46 -28.45
CA ALA A 43 -36.19 9.36 -29.47
C ALA A 43 -36.01 9.65 -30.99
N PRO A 44 -35.76 8.65 -31.89
CA PRO A 44 -35.75 7.18 -31.71
C PRO A 44 -34.59 6.40 -32.39
N ALA A 45 -34.70 5.07 -32.28
CA ALA A 45 -33.86 3.95 -32.74
C ALA A 45 -33.95 3.61 -34.24
N GLU A 46 -32.94 2.87 -34.75
CA GLU A 46 -32.97 1.81 -35.80
C GLU A 46 -31.74 0.89 -35.56
N ASP A 47 -31.90 -0.44 -35.31
CA ASP A 47 -31.77 -1.60 -36.25
C ASP A 47 -30.41 -1.68 -37.00
N ALA A 48 -29.74 -2.82 -37.27
CA ALA A 48 -29.90 -4.27 -37.10
C ALA A 48 -28.52 -4.92 -37.40
N ALA A 49 -28.18 -6.10 -36.85
CA ALA A 49 -27.99 -7.40 -37.55
C ALA A 49 -26.62 -8.00 -37.14
N ASP A 50 -26.57 -9.13 -36.42
CA ASP A 50 -26.57 -10.52 -36.92
C ASP A 50 -25.30 -10.91 -37.73
N ALA A 51 -24.45 -11.72 -37.11
CA ALA A 51 -23.74 -12.85 -37.71
C ALA A 51 -23.03 -13.64 -36.60
N GLY A 52 -23.63 -14.76 -36.18
CA GLY A 52 -22.93 -15.80 -35.45
C GLY A 52 -21.96 -16.56 -36.36
N LEU A 53 -20.89 -17.12 -35.79
CA LEU A 53 -20.27 -18.35 -36.29
C LEU A 53 -19.68 -19.15 -35.12
N ASP A 54 -20.18 -20.37 -35.08
CA ASP A 54 -19.82 -21.52 -34.26
C ASP A 54 -18.37 -21.97 -34.48
N GLY A 55 -17.73 -22.52 -33.43
CA GLY A 55 -16.46 -23.23 -33.55
C GLY A 55 -15.79 -23.60 -32.23
N GLU A 56 -16.26 -24.67 -31.58
CA GLU A 56 -15.47 -25.50 -30.65
C GLU A 56 -15.10 -26.83 -31.36
N PRO A 57 -14.31 -27.75 -30.76
CA PRO A 57 -12.91 -27.61 -30.34
C PRO A 57 -12.07 -28.77 -30.93
N ASP A 58 -10.75 -28.65 -31.02
CA ASP A 58 -9.90 -29.84 -31.24
C ASP A 58 -8.69 -29.82 -30.32
N ALA A 59 -8.63 -30.86 -29.49
CA ALA A 59 -7.53 -31.21 -28.62
C ALA A 59 -6.54 -32.06 -29.38
N GLU A 60 -5.26 -31.68 -29.37
CA GLU A 60 -4.17 -32.65 -29.51
C GLU A 60 -3.14 -32.40 -28.39
N ALA A 61 -2.87 -33.51 -27.70
CA ALA A 61 -1.93 -33.61 -26.60
C ALA A 61 -0.53 -33.87 -27.14
N ASP A 62 0.41 -32.99 -26.80
CA ASP A 62 1.83 -33.30 -26.82
C ASP A 62 2.40 -32.95 -25.45
N ALA A 63 2.90 -33.98 -24.76
CA ALA A 63 3.68 -33.83 -23.53
C ALA A 63 5.17 -33.85 -23.90
N PRO A 64 5.95 -32.84 -23.50
CA PRO A 64 7.38 -32.99 -23.29
C PRO A 64 7.69 -33.19 -21.80
N ASP A 65 8.50 -34.20 -21.55
CA ASP A 65 9.24 -34.43 -20.34
C ASP A 65 10.47 -33.51 -20.29
N GLY A 66 10.86 -33.10 -19.09
CA GLY A 66 12.18 -32.52 -18.85
C GLY A 66 12.14 -31.17 -18.16
N SER A 67 12.31 -31.22 -16.84
CA SER A 67 13.04 -30.24 -16.02
C SER A 67 13.28 -28.86 -16.62
N ASP A 68 12.32 -27.96 -16.45
CA ASP A 68 12.56 -26.53 -16.48
C ASP A 68 12.45 -26.01 -15.04
N ASP A 69 13.63 -25.73 -14.49
CA ASP A 69 13.84 -24.75 -13.43
C ASP A 69 13.43 -23.39 -14.02
N ALA A 70 12.11 -23.18 -14.14
CA ALA A 70 11.54 -21.93 -14.60
C ALA A 70 11.68 -20.95 -13.43
N GLY A 71 12.81 -20.23 -13.45
CA GLY A 71 12.90 -18.92 -12.85
C GLY A 71 11.61 -18.18 -13.20
N ARG A 72 10.84 -17.88 -12.15
CA ARG A 72 9.63 -17.08 -12.16
C ARG A 72 9.99 -15.77 -12.84
N GLU A 73 9.72 -15.68 -14.14
CA GLU A 73 9.70 -14.42 -14.85
C GLU A 73 8.57 -13.65 -14.19
N ASP A 74 8.93 -12.68 -13.34
CA ASP A 74 8.02 -11.60 -12.98
C ASP A 74 7.32 -11.21 -14.26
N ALA A 75 5.99 -11.31 -14.30
CA ALA A 75 5.21 -10.90 -15.45
C ALA A 75 5.50 -9.41 -15.65
N ALA A 76 6.54 -9.13 -16.46
CA ALA A 76 6.97 -7.79 -16.77
C ALA A 76 5.75 -7.15 -17.41
N PHE A 77 5.16 -6.21 -16.70
CA PHE A 77 4.10 -5.39 -17.24
C PHE A 77 4.70 -4.72 -18.47
N ASP A 78 4.26 -5.13 -19.67
CA ASP A 78 4.66 -4.49 -20.93
C ASP A 78 4.20 -3.03 -20.85
N ALA A 79 5.13 -2.16 -20.47
CA ALA A 79 4.90 -0.73 -20.36
C ALA A 79 4.33 -0.25 -21.69
N PRO A 80 3.10 0.31 -21.73
CA PRO A 80 2.57 0.82 -22.96
C PRO A 80 3.45 1.98 -23.43
N ASP A 81 3.77 2.04 -24.72
CA ASP A 81 4.58 3.14 -25.29
C ASP A 81 3.78 4.44 -25.24
N TRP A 82 3.92 5.18 -24.14
CA TRP A 82 3.30 6.48 -23.93
C TRP A 82 4.08 7.63 -24.57
N GLY A 83 5.23 7.36 -25.20
CA GLY A 83 6.16 8.38 -25.66
C GLY A 83 6.69 9.27 -24.53
N LEU A 84 6.69 8.78 -23.28
CA LEU A 84 7.23 9.45 -22.09
C LEU A 84 8.47 8.69 -21.60
N PRO A 85 9.50 9.38 -21.09
CA PRO A 85 10.64 8.70 -20.47
C PRO A 85 10.19 8.05 -19.16
N CYS A 86 10.56 6.80 -18.94
CA CYS A 86 10.39 6.11 -17.66
C CYS A 86 11.72 6.13 -16.89
N PRO A 87 11.71 6.23 -15.55
CA PRO A 87 12.89 6.05 -14.73
C PRO A 87 13.60 4.74 -15.08
N ASP A 88 14.92 4.80 -15.24
CA ASP A 88 15.75 3.62 -15.45
C ASP A 88 16.03 2.97 -14.10
N PRO A 89 15.61 1.71 -13.85
CA PRO A 89 15.82 1.04 -12.56
C PRO A 89 17.31 0.82 -12.25
N GLU A 90 18.20 0.93 -13.25
CA GLU A 90 19.66 0.85 -13.07
C GLU A 90 20.33 2.23 -12.95
N ALA A 91 19.56 3.33 -12.95
CA ALA A 91 20.12 4.68 -12.86
C ALA A 91 20.83 4.91 -11.51
N GLU A 92 21.99 5.57 -11.58
CA GLU A 92 22.68 6.10 -10.41
C GLU A 92 22.25 7.55 -10.15
N PHE A 93 22.21 7.95 -8.88
CA PHE A 93 21.91 9.33 -8.49
C PHE A 93 22.93 10.34 -9.06
N ASP A 94 22.46 11.31 -9.84
CA ASP A 94 23.24 12.46 -10.33
C ASP A 94 22.99 13.71 -9.48
N PRO A 95 23.96 14.17 -8.65
CA PRO A 95 23.79 15.37 -7.85
C PRO A 95 23.72 16.67 -8.69
N ALA A 96 24.13 16.66 -9.96
CA ALA A 96 24.05 17.82 -10.85
C ALA A 96 22.68 17.98 -11.51
N ASP A 97 21.94 16.87 -11.66
CA ASP A 97 20.58 16.82 -12.16
C ASP A 97 19.79 15.74 -11.40
N PRO A 98 19.42 16.01 -10.13
CA PRO A 98 18.79 14.99 -9.29
C PRO A 98 17.41 14.60 -9.78
N GLY A 99 16.74 15.47 -10.55
CA GLY A 99 15.34 15.31 -10.95
C GLY A 99 14.35 15.31 -9.78
N VAL A 100 13.22 14.64 -9.98
CA VAL A 100 12.11 14.58 -9.04
C VAL A 100 11.77 13.13 -8.70
N GLN A 101 11.62 12.87 -7.41
CA GLN A 101 10.99 11.67 -6.88
C GLN A 101 9.47 11.87 -6.84
N MET A 102 8.74 10.90 -7.38
CA MET A 102 7.29 10.79 -7.22
C MET A 102 6.94 9.55 -6.39
N PHE A 103 6.05 9.70 -5.41
CA PHE A 103 5.39 8.56 -4.78
C PHE A 103 3.88 8.79 -4.76
N PHE A 104 3.09 7.76 -5.02
CA PHE A 104 1.64 7.81 -4.92
C PHE A 104 1.08 6.47 -4.45
N THR A 105 0.32 6.46 -3.36
CA THR A 105 -0.29 5.26 -2.82
C THR A 105 -1.80 5.35 -2.98
N ILE A 106 -2.41 4.29 -3.47
CA ILE A 106 -3.85 4.02 -3.44
C ILE A 106 -4.05 2.78 -2.58
N GLY A 107 -5.08 2.71 -1.75
CA GLY A 107 -5.28 1.51 -0.98
C GLY A 107 -6.41 1.57 0.01
N ASP A 108 -6.76 0.43 0.56
CA ASP A 108 -7.64 0.36 1.72
C ASP A 108 -7.10 -0.51 2.84
N THR A 109 -7.48 -0.10 4.03
CA THR A 109 -7.19 -0.82 5.25
C THR A 109 -8.52 -1.18 5.90
N VAL A 110 -8.78 -2.47 6.10
CA VAL A 110 -9.92 -2.97 6.86
C VAL A 110 -9.52 -3.17 8.30
N MET A 111 -10.08 -2.38 9.21
CA MET A 111 -9.82 -2.48 10.64
C MET A 111 -11.14 -2.46 11.41
N MET A 112 -11.30 -3.39 12.35
CA MET A 112 -12.53 -3.53 13.16
C MET A 112 -13.82 -3.63 12.31
N GLY A 113 -13.72 -4.20 11.10
CA GLY A 113 -14.85 -4.35 10.16
C GLY A 113 -15.21 -3.07 9.40
N GLN A 114 -14.41 -2.01 9.51
CA GLN A 114 -14.55 -0.79 8.73
C GLN A 114 -13.41 -0.69 7.73
N SER A 115 -13.72 -0.36 6.47
CA SER A 115 -12.73 -0.09 5.43
C SER A 115 -12.43 1.41 5.42
N ILE A 116 -11.14 1.74 5.43
CA ILE A 116 -10.62 3.11 5.28
C ILE A 116 -9.87 3.13 3.96
N ALA A 117 -10.42 3.83 2.97
CA ALA A 117 -9.77 4.04 1.69
C ALA A 117 -8.91 5.31 1.72
N LEU A 118 -7.73 5.24 1.12
CA LEU A 118 -6.74 6.31 1.07
C LEU A 118 -6.20 6.42 -0.36
N ALA A 119 -5.99 7.65 -0.80
CA ALA A 119 -5.16 7.92 -1.97
C ALA A 119 -4.38 9.21 -1.72
N ALA A 120 -3.06 9.09 -1.66
CA ALA A 120 -2.19 10.20 -1.36
C ALA A 120 -0.80 9.99 -1.95
N GLY A 121 -0.12 11.07 -2.27
CA GLY A 121 1.26 11.02 -2.71
C GLY A 121 1.96 12.35 -2.60
N GLY A 122 3.12 12.45 -3.23
CA GLY A 122 3.91 13.67 -3.22
C GLY A 122 4.96 13.68 -4.30
N PHE A 123 5.47 14.88 -4.53
CA PHE A 123 6.64 15.14 -5.36
C PHE A 123 7.70 15.76 -4.48
N LEU A 124 8.90 15.19 -4.54
CA LEU A 124 10.06 15.64 -3.79
C LEU A 124 11.22 15.81 -4.75
N PRO A 125 12.18 16.72 -4.49
CA PRO A 125 13.48 16.63 -5.15
C PRO A 125 14.03 15.21 -4.96
N ALA A 126 14.51 14.56 -6.03
CA ALA A 126 15.10 13.23 -5.85
C ALA A 126 16.39 13.34 -5.03
N ALA A 127 16.69 12.31 -4.25
CA ALA A 127 17.83 12.25 -3.36
C ALA A 127 18.59 10.94 -3.53
N ARG A 128 19.85 10.95 -3.07
CA ARG A 128 20.73 9.79 -3.16
C ARG A 128 20.13 8.51 -2.57
N GLU A 129 19.39 8.64 -1.47
CA GLU A 129 18.76 7.50 -0.81
C GLU A 129 17.62 6.86 -1.61
N ASP A 130 17.04 7.54 -2.59
CA ASP A 130 15.95 6.99 -3.42
C ASP A 130 16.47 5.98 -4.46
N PHE A 131 17.73 6.12 -4.88
CA PHE A 131 18.40 5.24 -5.86
C PHE A 131 19.14 4.08 -5.18
N ARG A 132 19.01 3.94 -3.85
CA ARG A 132 19.58 2.79 -3.15
C ARG A 132 18.62 1.61 -3.30
N PRO A 133 19.11 0.39 -3.59
CA PRO A 133 18.29 -0.79 -3.46
C PRO A 133 17.67 -0.81 -2.05
N PRO A 134 16.38 -1.13 -1.92
CA PRO A 134 15.77 -1.27 -0.60
C PRO A 134 16.59 -2.28 0.21
N ASP A 135 16.72 -2.05 1.52
CA ASP A 135 17.32 -3.04 2.40
C ASP A 135 16.60 -4.37 2.18
N PRO A 136 17.35 -5.48 2.00
CA PRO A 136 16.70 -6.77 1.79
C PRO A 136 15.76 -7.01 2.99
N PRO A 137 14.49 -7.37 2.73
CA PRO A 137 13.60 -7.73 3.82
C PRO A 137 14.25 -8.85 4.66
N PRO A 138 13.86 -9.03 5.92
CA PRO A 138 14.29 -10.21 6.68
C PRO A 138 14.08 -11.44 5.80
N ASP A 139 15.09 -12.31 5.75
CA ASP A 139 15.11 -13.51 4.90
C ASP A 139 14.08 -14.52 5.41
N ILE A 140 12.81 -14.23 5.10
CA ILE A 140 11.67 -15.09 5.34
C ILE A 140 11.51 -15.93 4.07
N PRO A 141 11.67 -17.27 4.16
CA PRO A 141 11.46 -18.13 3.01
C PRO A 141 10.01 -17.97 2.53
N LEU A 142 9.83 -17.98 1.21
CA LEU A 142 8.50 -18.01 0.61
C LEU A 142 7.73 -19.24 1.13
N ASP A 143 6.46 -19.03 1.47
CA ASP A 143 5.58 -19.97 2.18
C ASP A 143 6.13 -20.41 3.53
N GLY A 144 6.79 -19.48 4.22
CA GLY A 144 7.41 -19.71 5.52
C GLY A 144 7.17 -18.57 6.50
N CYS A 145 7.45 -18.85 7.77
CA CYS A 145 7.30 -17.92 8.89
C CYS A 145 8.57 -17.88 9.74
N ILE A 146 8.85 -16.73 10.34
CA ILE A 146 9.88 -16.56 11.37
C ILE A 146 9.26 -15.97 12.66
N VAL A 147 9.88 -16.27 13.80
CA VAL A 147 9.54 -15.68 15.10
C VAL A 147 10.41 -14.45 15.34
N GLY A 148 9.78 -13.31 15.67
CA GLY A 148 10.51 -12.09 15.99
C GLY A 148 11.02 -11.34 14.75
N GLY A 149 10.10 -10.91 13.89
CA GLY A 149 10.37 -10.12 12.68
C GLY A 149 10.62 -8.63 12.91
N GLY A 150 11.50 -8.28 13.86
CA GLY A 150 12.07 -6.93 13.91
C GLY A 150 13.31 -6.89 13.03
N SER A 151 13.30 -6.13 11.94
CA SER A 151 14.53 -5.84 11.21
C SER A 151 15.54 -5.23 12.18
N ALA A 152 16.75 -5.81 12.26
CA ALA A 152 17.81 -5.21 13.03
C ALA A 152 18.17 -3.88 12.35
N HIS A 153 17.80 -2.76 12.98
CA HIS A 153 18.12 -1.43 12.46
C HIS A 153 19.64 -1.29 12.32
N VAL A 154 20.11 -1.03 11.11
CA VAL A 154 21.53 -0.81 10.82
C VAL A 154 21.79 0.69 10.96
N ARG A 155 22.55 1.07 11.98
CA ARG A 155 23.04 2.44 12.13
C ARG A 155 23.97 2.79 10.97
N GLU A 156 23.65 3.84 10.23
CA GLU A 156 24.49 4.34 9.13
C GLU A 156 25.48 5.41 9.59
N CYS A 157 25.08 6.27 10.54
CA CYS A 157 25.86 7.41 10.97
C CYS A 157 25.73 7.72 12.47
N THR A 158 26.70 8.46 12.98
CA THR A 158 26.76 9.03 14.32
C THR A 158 27.05 10.53 14.29
N THR A 159 27.68 11.02 13.22
CA THR A 159 27.94 12.44 13.02
C THR A 159 27.61 12.86 11.58
N PRO A 160 27.36 14.16 11.32
CA PRO A 160 27.06 14.64 9.98
C PRO A 160 28.16 14.38 8.95
N GLU A 161 29.43 14.32 9.38
CA GLU A 161 30.58 14.11 8.49
C GLU A 161 30.66 12.69 7.89
N GLU A 162 29.89 11.74 8.45
CA GLU A 162 29.78 10.37 7.94
C GLU A 162 28.78 10.27 6.77
N CYS A 163 27.99 11.32 6.53
CA CYS A 163 27.03 11.39 5.43
C CYS A 163 27.58 12.17 4.22
N ALA A 164 26.90 12.04 3.06
CA ALA A 164 27.20 12.86 1.89
C ALA A 164 26.97 14.36 2.19
N PRO A 165 27.62 15.30 1.47
CA PRO A 165 27.52 16.75 1.75
C PRO A 165 26.09 17.32 1.78
N GLU A 166 25.20 16.75 0.98
CA GLU A 166 23.78 17.08 0.89
C GLU A 166 22.91 16.44 1.98
N GLN A 167 23.44 15.44 2.69
CA GLN A 167 22.74 14.64 3.69
C GLN A 167 23.03 15.11 5.12
N GLN A 168 22.12 14.78 6.02
CA GLN A 168 22.26 14.99 7.46
C GLN A 168 22.15 13.64 8.18
N CYS A 169 22.90 13.49 9.26
CA CYS A 169 22.73 12.34 10.15
C CYS A 169 21.51 12.58 11.05
N VAL A 170 20.39 11.94 10.72
CA VAL A 170 19.12 12.10 11.43
C VAL A 170 18.87 10.84 12.27
N PRO A 171 18.73 10.96 13.61
CA PRO A 171 18.34 9.82 14.43
C PRO A 171 16.88 9.44 14.17
N GLU A 172 16.57 8.16 14.26
CA GLU A 172 15.17 7.73 14.36
C GLU A 172 14.51 8.36 15.58
N THR A 173 13.18 8.51 15.53
CA THR A 173 12.42 9.01 16.67
C THR A 173 11.52 7.93 17.24
N ASP A 174 11.37 7.90 18.56
CA ASP A 174 10.39 7.05 19.23
C ASP A 174 8.95 7.50 18.91
N ALA A 175 7.96 6.73 19.35
CA ALA A 175 6.55 7.07 19.17
C ALA A 175 6.13 8.41 19.83
N SER A 176 6.99 9.02 20.64
CA SER A 176 6.80 10.33 21.26
C SER A 176 7.58 11.45 20.54
N GLY A 177 8.25 11.14 19.43
CA GLY A 177 9.06 12.08 18.66
C GLY A 177 10.45 12.35 19.25
N ASN A 178 10.90 11.60 20.25
CA ASN A 178 12.25 11.79 20.83
C ASN A 178 13.28 11.00 20.02
N PRO A 179 14.48 11.55 19.79
CA PRO A 179 15.53 10.82 19.08
C PRO A 179 15.95 9.57 19.87
N ILE A 180 16.04 8.44 19.19
CA ILE A 180 16.55 7.19 19.72
C ILE A 180 18.08 7.21 19.59
N PRO A 181 18.85 7.08 20.68
CA PRO A 181 20.30 7.07 20.61
C PRO A 181 20.81 5.94 19.69
N ASP A 182 21.92 6.20 19.00
CA ASP A 182 22.61 5.23 18.13
C ASP A 182 21.79 4.69 16.93
N THR A 183 20.80 5.45 16.44
CA THR A 183 19.95 5.09 15.28
C THR A 183 20.10 6.06 14.09
N GLY A 184 21.23 6.75 13.99
CA GLY A 184 21.46 7.73 12.93
C GLY A 184 21.42 7.10 11.53
N VAL A 185 20.62 7.71 10.65
CA VAL A 185 20.54 7.40 9.22
C VAL A 185 20.83 8.65 8.39
N CYS A 186 21.51 8.50 7.26
CA CYS A 186 21.82 9.62 6.38
C CYS A 186 20.60 9.97 5.53
N ARG A 187 20.03 11.17 5.74
CA ARG A 187 18.82 11.65 5.04
C ARG A 187 19.07 13.00 4.38
N THR A 188 18.55 13.19 3.19
CA THR A 188 18.56 14.46 2.46
C THR A 188 17.32 15.26 2.89
N PRO A 189 17.46 16.46 3.49
CA PRO A 189 16.33 17.33 3.80
C PRO A 189 15.67 17.80 2.52
N ARG A 190 14.35 17.61 2.40
CA ARG A 190 13.58 17.90 1.19
C ARG A 190 12.22 18.47 1.55
N ASP A 191 11.79 19.46 0.80
CA ASP A 191 10.45 20.03 0.90
C ASP A 191 9.59 19.53 -0.29
N PRO A 192 8.31 19.20 -0.05
CA PRO A 192 7.36 18.88 -1.11
C PRO A 192 7.26 19.97 -2.17
N ILE A 193 7.12 19.54 -3.42
CA ILE A 193 6.99 20.41 -4.58
C ILE A 193 5.52 20.42 -5.02
N ASP A 194 4.96 21.62 -5.20
CA ASP A 194 3.71 21.79 -5.94
C ASP A 194 4.01 21.86 -7.44
N ILE A 195 3.61 20.81 -8.16
CA ILE A 195 3.72 20.69 -9.61
C ILE A 195 2.36 20.88 -10.32
N GLY A 196 1.31 21.29 -9.60
CA GLY A 196 -0.06 21.37 -10.10
C GLY A 196 -0.83 20.06 -10.00
N PRO A 197 -2.16 20.09 -10.23
CA PRO A 197 -3.03 18.94 -10.00
C PRO A 197 -2.86 17.86 -11.09
N PHE A 198 -3.19 16.62 -10.73
CA PHE A 198 -3.30 15.51 -11.69
C PHE A 198 -4.62 14.77 -11.51
N THR A 199 -5.02 14.04 -12.55
CA THR A 199 -6.29 13.29 -12.55
C THR A 199 -6.00 11.82 -12.71
N CYS A 200 -6.70 11.00 -11.93
CA CYS A 200 -6.63 9.55 -11.96
C CYS A 200 -8.00 8.96 -12.34
N THR A 201 -7.99 8.04 -13.29
CA THR A 201 -9.14 7.20 -13.67
C THR A 201 -9.07 5.87 -12.92
N GLY A 202 -10.16 5.09 -12.97
CA GLY A 202 -10.21 3.74 -12.39
C GLY A 202 -11.00 3.64 -11.07
N PHE A 203 -11.37 4.76 -10.46
CA PHE A 203 -12.25 4.79 -9.29
C PHE A 203 -13.71 4.47 -9.66
N SER A 204 -14.44 3.81 -8.77
CA SER A 204 -15.85 3.41 -9.00
C SER A 204 -16.81 4.60 -9.13
N GLY A 205 -16.45 5.75 -8.54
CA GLY A 205 -17.20 7.01 -8.59
C GLY A 205 -16.86 7.92 -9.77
N GLY A 206 -16.02 7.47 -10.70
CA GLY A 206 -15.44 8.30 -11.76
C GLY A 206 -14.13 8.98 -11.34
N ASP A 207 -13.55 9.71 -12.29
CA ASP A 207 -12.21 10.30 -12.18
C ASP A 207 -12.02 11.14 -10.91
N GLN A 208 -10.84 11.02 -10.31
CA GLN A 208 -10.45 11.78 -9.12
C GLN A 208 -9.32 12.75 -9.47
N THR A 209 -9.44 14.00 -9.07
CA THR A 209 -8.37 14.99 -9.19
C THR A 209 -7.67 15.17 -7.85
N PHE A 210 -6.34 15.05 -7.86
CA PHE A 210 -5.47 15.22 -6.70
C PHE A 210 -4.79 16.58 -6.77
N GLN A 211 -4.79 17.30 -5.65
CA GLN A 211 -4.24 18.66 -5.55
C GLN A 211 -3.25 18.75 -4.40
N TYR A 212 -2.26 19.62 -4.55
CA TYR A 212 -1.30 19.92 -3.50
C TYR A 212 -2.00 20.49 -2.26
N ASN A 213 -1.80 19.85 -1.11
CA ASN A 213 -2.42 20.23 0.15
C ASN A 213 -1.36 20.65 1.18
N ALA A 214 -1.13 21.96 1.28
CA ALA A 214 -0.21 22.54 2.26
C ALA A 214 -0.61 22.23 3.72
N GLY A 215 -1.90 21.99 4.00
CA GLY A 215 -2.39 21.60 5.32
C GLY A 215 -2.04 20.15 5.71
N GLN A 216 -1.68 19.33 4.72
CA GLN A 216 -1.24 17.94 4.89
C GLN A 216 0.24 17.78 4.51
N ASN A 217 1.07 18.75 4.90
CA ASN A 217 2.52 18.77 4.62
C ASN A 217 2.84 18.55 3.14
N GLY A 218 2.08 19.18 2.24
CA GLY A 218 2.33 19.13 0.79
C GLY A 218 1.95 17.81 0.12
N ALA A 219 1.19 16.95 0.78
CA ALA A 219 0.63 15.76 0.16
C ALA A 219 -0.38 16.14 -0.96
N TYR A 220 -0.44 15.31 -1.99
CA TYR A 220 -1.44 15.36 -3.03
C TYR A 220 -2.65 14.52 -2.64
N THR A 221 -3.78 15.17 -2.41
CA THR A 221 -5.02 14.51 -1.96
C THR A 221 -6.21 14.98 -2.80
N SER A 222 -7.25 14.15 -2.91
CA SER A 222 -8.52 14.52 -3.56
C SER A 222 -9.52 15.14 -2.59
N THR A 223 -9.32 14.94 -1.29
CA THR A 223 -10.09 15.50 -0.18
C THR A 223 -9.18 16.29 0.77
N PRO A 224 -9.72 17.22 1.59
CA PRO A 224 -8.90 18.02 2.50
C PRO A 224 -8.13 17.20 3.56
N ASP A 225 -8.64 16.03 3.92
CA ASP A 225 -8.09 15.13 4.93
C ASP A 225 -7.37 13.90 4.32
N GLY A 226 -7.36 13.75 2.98
CA GLY A 226 -6.72 12.64 2.29
C GLY A 226 -7.48 11.31 2.35
N THR A 227 -8.63 11.27 3.04
CA THR A 227 -9.46 10.08 3.10
C THR A 227 -10.42 10.03 1.92
N LEU A 228 -10.63 8.82 1.41
CA LEU A 228 -11.56 8.56 0.34
C LEU A 228 -12.86 7.98 0.88
N PRO A 229 -14.03 8.30 0.28
CA PRO A 229 -15.28 7.66 0.66
C PRO A 229 -15.21 6.14 0.54
N ALA A 230 -15.83 5.43 1.49
CA ALA A 230 -15.89 3.97 1.46
C ALA A 230 -16.52 3.47 0.14
N GLY A 231 -15.86 2.48 -0.49
CA GLY A 231 -16.31 1.89 -1.76
C GLY A 231 -15.96 2.69 -3.02
N VAL A 232 -15.22 3.79 -2.91
CA VAL A 232 -14.76 4.55 -4.09
C VAL A 232 -13.64 3.83 -4.86
N LEU A 233 -12.88 2.98 -4.17
CA LEU A 233 -11.91 2.11 -4.83
C LEU A 233 -12.65 1.04 -5.62
N ALA A 234 -12.30 0.91 -6.89
CA ALA A 234 -12.59 -0.29 -7.66
C ALA A 234 -11.40 -1.26 -7.60
N TYR A 235 -11.73 -2.54 -7.71
CA TYR A 235 -10.81 -3.67 -7.73
C TYR A 235 -10.96 -4.38 -9.06
N ASP A 236 -10.01 -5.24 -9.42
CA ASP A 236 -9.92 -5.85 -10.74
C ASP A 236 -9.94 -4.74 -11.84
N THR A 237 -9.11 -3.72 -11.63
CA THR A 237 -9.11 -2.50 -12.45
C THR A 237 -7.73 -1.88 -12.55
N THR A 238 -7.48 -1.20 -13.66
CA THR A 238 -6.27 -0.39 -13.85
C THR A 238 -6.56 1.07 -13.51
N TYR A 239 -5.81 1.60 -12.55
CA TYR A 239 -5.74 3.03 -12.27
C TYR A 239 -4.72 3.66 -13.20
N ALA A 240 -5.11 4.75 -13.85
CA ALA A 240 -4.22 5.54 -14.69
C ALA A 240 -4.29 7.00 -14.27
N CYS A 241 -3.16 7.58 -13.92
CA CYS A 241 -3.06 8.98 -13.51
C CYS A 241 -2.27 9.77 -14.54
N THR A 242 -2.70 10.98 -14.86
CA THR A 242 -1.99 11.87 -15.78
C THR A 242 -1.92 13.28 -15.22
N GLY A 243 -0.74 13.89 -15.37
CA GLY A 243 -0.52 15.30 -15.07
C GLY A 243 0.37 15.98 -16.11
N ASP A 244 0.29 17.30 -16.13
CA ASP A 244 1.11 18.17 -16.96
C ASP A 244 1.54 19.36 -16.10
N ALA A 245 2.74 19.26 -15.55
CA ALA A 245 3.31 20.33 -14.77
C ALA A 245 3.88 21.36 -15.74
N ALA A 246 3.30 22.56 -15.75
CA ALA A 246 3.72 23.63 -16.64
C ALA A 246 5.09 24.21 -16.24
N GLY A 247 6.19 23.48 -16.51
CA GLY A 247 7.59 23.91 -16.63
C GLY A 247 8.28 24.62 -15.45
N ALA A 248 7.56 25.05 -14.42
CA ALA A 248 8.10 25.84 -13.32
C ALA A 248 8.82 24.99 -12.25
N SER A 249 8.57 23.67 -12.25
CA SER A 249 8.99 22.75 -11.17
C SER A 249 9.91 21.62 -11.64
N GLY A 250 10.45 21.70 -12.88
CA GLY A 250 11.34 20.67 -13.44
C GLY A 250 10.64 19.39 -13.92
N VAL A 251 9.37 19.19 -13.56
CA VAL A 251 8.50 18.12 -14.08
C VAL A 251 7.73 18.65 -15.29
N GLY A 252 7.61 17.82 -16.32
CA GLY A 252 6.76 18.08 -17.50
C GLY A 252 5.52 17.21 -17.49
N ARG A 253 5.23 16.56 -18.63
CA ARG A 253 4.13 15.58 -18.71
C ARG A 253 4.52 14.26 -18.05
N TYR A 254 3.59 13.67 -17.32
CA TYR A 254 3.79 12.38 -16.66
C TYR A 254 2.51 11.53 -16.63
N ARG A 255 2.72 10.23 -16.45
CA ARG A 255 1.68 9.21 -16.32
C ARG A 255 2.08 8.16 -15.29
N LEU A 256 1.09 7.70 -14.56
CA LEU A 256 1.18 6.55 -13.66
C LEU A 256 0.17 5.49 -14.08
N GLU A 257 0.53 4.23 -13.90
CA GLU A 257 -0.39 3.12 -14.14
C GLU A 257 -0.20 2.01 -13.10
N LEU A 258 -1.30 1.53 -12.53
CA LEU A 258 -1.31 0.51 -11.50
C LEU A 258 -2.53 -0.39 -11.69
N TYR A 259 -2.31 -1.69 -11.86
CA TYR A 259 -3.38 -2.66 -11.78
C TYR A 259 -3.64 -3.04 -10.31
N VAL A 260 -4.90 -2.89 -9.88
CA VAL A 260 -5.37 -3.31 -8.56
C VAL A 260 -6.16 -4.61 -8.74
N PRO A 261 -5.72 -5.74 -8.15
CA PRO A 261 -6.37 -7.03 -8.31
C PRO A 261 -7.74 -7.06 -7.62
N GLU A 262 -8.42 -8.20 -7.69
CA GLU A 262 -9.64 -8.45 -6.92
C GLU A 262 -9.37 -8.27 -5.41
N ARG A 263 -10.37 -7.73 -4.71
CA ARG A 263 -10.30 -7.39 -3.30
C ARG A 263 -9.94 -8.61 -2.43
N LEU A 264 -8.97 -8.43 -1.54
CA LEU A 264 -8.60 -9.40 -0.53
C LEU A 264 -9.71 -9.51 0.53
N ALA A 265 -10.17 -10.73 0.78
CA ALA A 265 -11.12 -11.03 1.85
C ALA A 265 -10.87 -12.40 2.46
N ILE A 266 -10.70 -12.47 3.78
CA ILE A 266 -10.62 -13.75 4.49
C ILE A 266 -11.97 -14.48 4.38
N THR A 267 -11.92 -15.73 3.97
CA THR A 267 -13.04 -16.67 3.97
C THR A 267 -12.92 -17.73 5.06
N SER A 268 -11.71 -18.04 5.52
CA SER A 268 -11.49 -19.01 6.60
C SER A 268 -10.29 -18.64 7.48
N PRO A 269 -10.40 -18.74 8.82
CA PRO A 269 -11.64 -18.94 9.58
C PRO A 269 -12.59 -17.74 9.40
N GLU A 270 -13.89 -18.01 9.33
CA GLU A 270 -14.88 -16.95 9.20
C GLU A 270 -14.84 -16.02 10.42
N PRO A 271 -14.69 -14.69 10.23
CA PRO A 271 -14.74 -13.75 11.34
C PRO A 271 -16.10 -13.79 12.06
N VAL A 272 -16.07 -13.90 13.39
CA VAL A 272 -17.27 -13.88 14.23
C VAL A 272 -17.42 -12.53 14.94
N MET A 273 -18.63 -12.17 15.34
CA MET A 273 -18.84 -10.93 16.10
C MET A 273 -18.32 -11.07 17.54
N GLY A 274 -17.32 -10.25 17.87
CA GLY A 274 -16.70 -10.22 19.19
C GLY A 274 -17.47 -9.39 20.23
N PRO A 275 -17.02 -9.41 21.51
CA PRO A 275 -17.70 -8.76 22.64
C PRO A 275 -17.83 -7.22 22.59
N GLY A 276 -17.30 -6.56 21.56
CA GLY A 276 -17.42 -5.12 21.35
C GLY A 276 -18.12 -4.73 20.05
N GLY A 277 -18.78 -5.68 19.37
CA GLY A 277 -19.47 -5.40 18.11
C GLY A 277 -18.54 -5.21 16.90
N PHE A 278 -17.32 -5.74 16.97
CA PHE A 278 -16.37 -5.79 15.85
C PHE A 278 -16.04 -7.26 15.51
N PRO A 279 -15.68 -7.55 14.25
CA PRO A 279 -15.28 -8.90 13.85
C PRO A 279 -13.98 -9.32 14.55
N VAL A 280 -13.94 -10.58 14.97
CA VAL A 280 -12.78 -11.24 15.58
C VAL A 280 -12.58 -12.61 14.95
N LEU A 281 -11.34 -13.04 14.85
CA LEU A 281 -10.96 -14.38 14.38
C LEU A 281 -10.65 -15.26 15.59
N ASP A 282 -11.35 -16.38 15.70
CA ASP A 282 -11.14 -17.35 16.77
C ASP A 282 -10.00 -18.30 16.40
N VAL A 283 -8.96 -18.38 17.23
CA VAL A 283 -7.77 -19.20 16.98
C VAL A 283 -7.54 -20.16 18.13
N VAL A 284 -7.49 -21.46 17.84
CA VAL A 284 -7.07 -22.48 18.81
C VAL A 284 -5.54 -22.45 18.90
N THR A 285 -4.99 -22.06 20.04
CA THR A 285 -3.55 -21.77 20.18
C THR A 285 -2.64 -23.00 20.12
N THR A 286 -3.21 -24.20 20.16
CA THR A 286 -2.50 -25.48 20.10
C THR A 286 -2.59 -26.15 18.73
N GLU A 287 -3.29 -25.54 17.77
CA GLU A 287 -3.52 -26.08 16.44
C GLU A 287 -2.89 -25.19 15.37
N ALA A 288 -2.70 -25.74 14.18
CA ALA A 288 -2.28 -24.96 13.03
C ALA A 288 -3.42 -24.01 12.62
N LEU A 289 -3.07 -22.79 12.24
CA LEU A 289 -4.03 -21.81 11.76
C LEU A 289 -4.05 -21.88 10.22
N ALA A 290 -5.07 -22.53 9.68
CA ALA A 290 -5.35 -22.52 8.25
C ALA A 290 -6.12 -21.25 7.89
N LEU A 291 -5.55 -20.46 6.99
CA LEU A 291 -6.12 -19.24 6.43
C LEU A 291 -6.53 -19.50 4.99
N GLU A 292 -7.70 -19.01 4.61
CA GLU A 292 -8.17 -18.97 3.22
C GLU A 292 -8.71 -17.57 2.91
N TRP A 293 -8.47 -17.10 1.69
CA TRP A 293 -8.93 -15.80 1.21
C TRP A 293 -9.29 -15.84 -0.27
N THR A 294 -10.10 -14.87 -0.70
CA THR A 294 -10.40 -14.61 -2.11
C THR A 294 -9.54 -13.49 -2.69
N GLY A 295 -9.56 -13.37 -4.02
CA GLY A 295 -8.89 -12.31 -4.75
C GLY A 295 -7.38 -12.52 -4.89
N GLY A 296 -6.86 -13.72 -4.61
CA GLY A 296 -5.48 -14.09 -4.89
C GLY A 296 -5.20 -14.18 -6.38
N ASP A 297 -4.02 -13.74 -6.82
CA ASP A 297 -3.60 -13.79 -8.23
C ASP A 297 -2.67 -14.98 -8.54
N GLY A 298 -2.28 -15.75 -7.52
CA GLY A 298 -1.43 -16.94 -7.61
C GLY A 298 0.04 -16.67 -7.96
N THR A 299 0.40 -15.41 -8.25
CA THR A 299 1.73 -15.05 -8.75
C THR A 299 2.43 -14.02 -7.91
N SER A 300 1.74 -13.34 -7.02
CA SER A 300 2.34 -12.33 -6.17
C SER A 300 2.57 -12.83 -4.76
N GLU A 301 3.13 -11.96 -3.92
CA GLU A 301 3.41 -12.25 -2.53
C GLU A 301 2.47 -11.48 -1.60
N LEU A 302 2.21 -12.09 -0.45
CA LEU A 302 1.50 -11.51 0.68
C LEU A 302 2.37 -11.60 1.93
N SER A 303 2.21 -10.62 2.81
CA SER A 303 2.72 -10.70 4.17
C SER A 303 1.59 -11.06 5.13
N VAL A 304 1.86 -12.03 6.01
CA VAL A 304 0.93 -12.42 7.08
C VAL A 304 1.65 -12.26 8.40
N ASN A 305 1.18 -11.33 9.23
CA ASN A 305 1.74 -11.06 10.54
C ASN A 305 0.73 -11.41 11.63
N LEU A 306 1.12 -12.24 12.59
CA LEU A 306 0.32 -12.51 13.78
C LEU A 306 1.07 -12.00 15.00
N THR A 307 0.55 -10.94 15.60
CA THR A 307 1.11 -10.30 16.78
C THR A 307 0.31 -10.67 18.02
N GLY A 308 0.99 -11.10 19.07
CA GLY A 308 0.44 -11.32 20.40
C GLY A 308 1.05 -10.38 21.44
N ARG A 309 0.88 -10.74 22.71
CA ARG A 309 1.41 -9.92 23.82
C ARG A 309 2.91 -10.05 23.98
N ASP A 310 3.40 -11.28 23.87
CA ASP A 310 4.77 -11.63 24.25
C ASP A 310 5.67 -11.87 23.03
N GLY A 311 5.13 -11.75 21.81
CA GLY A 311 5.87 -11.94 20.57
C GLY A 311 5.02 -11.69 19.32
N GLY A 312 5.59 -12.04 18.18
CA GLY A 312 4.93 -11.98 16.89
C GLY A 312 5.62 -12.89 15.88
N ILE A 313 4.85 -13.34 14.90
CA ILE A 313 5.35 -14.07 13.74
C ILE A 313 5.10 -13.26 12.49
N SER A 314 6.04 -13.37 11.56
CA SER A 314 5.95 -12.77 10.23
C SER A 314 6.14 -13.87 9.21
N CYS A 315 5.21 -13.96 8.27
CA CYS A 315 5.22 -14.94 7.21
C CYS A 315 5.21 -14.24 5.85
N ARG A 316 5.91 -14.85 4.90
CA ARG A 316 5.92 -14.47 3.48
C ARG A 316 5.27 -15.60 2.72
N VAL A 317 4.20 -15.32 1.99
CA VAL A 317 3.37 -16.37 1.38
C VAL A 317 3.04 -16.01 -0.07
N VAL A 318 2.86 -17.02 -0.91
CA VAL A 318 2.28 -16.81 -2.25
C VAL A 318 0.83 -16.41 -2.08
N ASP A 319 0.38 -15.48 -2.92
CA ASP A 319 -1.00 -14.99 -2.96
C ASP A 319 -1.92 -15.94 -3.74
N ASP A 320 -1.95 -17.21 -3.37
CA ASP A 320 -2.70 -18.29 -4.06
C ASP A 320 -4.04 -18.65 -3.41
N GLY A 321 -4.43 -17.91 -2.36
CA GLY A 321 -5.73 -18.03 -1.70
C GLY A 321 -5.72 -18.87 -0.43
N ALA A 322 -4.62 -19.51 -0.04
CA ALA A 322 -4.55 -20.24 1.22
C ALA A 322 -3.15 -20.32 1.81
N PHE A 323 -3.06 -20.30 3.15
CA PHE A 323 -1.81 -20.55 3.85
C PHE A 323 -2.06 -21.16 5.21
N THR A 324 -1.15 -22.01 5.68
CA THR A 324 -1.25 -22.59 7.02
C THR A 324 -0.07 -22.18 7.88
N ILE A 325 -0.36 -21.47 8.96
CA ILE A 325 0.63 -21.18 10.00
C ILE A 325 0.77 -22.43 10.89
N PRO A 326 1.97 -23.02 11.02
CA PRO A 326 2.18 -24.19 11.87
C PRO A 326 1.82 -23.92 13.34
N ALA A 327 1.32 -24.95 14.03
CA ALA A 327 0.85 -24.85 15.42
C ALA A 327 1.92 -24.30 16.37
N GLU A 328 3.18 -24.69 16.17
CA GLU A 328 4.32 -24.20 16.94
C GLU A 328 4.55 -22.69 16.77
N MET A 329 4.25 -22.14 15.59
CA MET A 329 4.36 -20.71 15.29
C MET A 329 3.19 -19.92 15.89
N VAL A 330 1.97 -20.47 15.80
CA VAL A 330 0.79 -19.91 16.46
C VAL A 330 1.01 -19.82 17.98
N ALA A 331 1.54 -20.88 18.58
CA ALA A 331 1.89 -20.89 19.99
C ALA A 331 3.02 -19.88 20.31
N ALA A 332 4.03 -19.77 19.44
CA ALA A 332 5.14 -18.84 19.60
C ALA A 332 4.73 -17.35 19.50
N ALA A 333 3.63 -17.03 18.81
CA ALA A 333 3.09 -15.68 18.75
C ALA A 333 2.66 -15.14 20.14
N GLY A 334 2.42 -16.01 21.13
CA GLY A 334 2.16 -15.58 22.50
C GLY A 334 0.87 -14.76 22.64
N LEU A 335 -0.22 -15.27 22.05
CA LEU A 335 -1.53 -14.59 22.06
C LEU A 335 -2.04 -14.36 23.49
N ALA A 336 -2.43 -13.13 23.80
CA ALA A 336 -3.05 -12.80 25.07
C ALA A 336 -4.53 -13.17 25.09
N GLY A 337 -5.08 -13.46 26.27
CA GLY A 337 -6.49 -13.86 26.44
C GLY A 337 -7.55 -12.82 26.01
N PHE A 338 -7.15 -11.62 25.58
CA PHE A 338 -8.06 -10.58 25.10
C PHE A 338 -7.80 -10.24 23.64
N ALA A 339 -8.87 -10.21 22.83
CA ALA A 339 -8.77 -10.09 21.38
C ALA A 339 -8.11 -8.80 20.89
N PHE A 340 -8.34 -7.67 21.57
CA PHE A 340 -7.78 -6.36 21.19
C PHE A 340 -6.27 -6.22 21.42
N VAL A 341 -5.63 -7.21 22.03
CA VAL A 341 -4.18 -7.25 22.24
C VAL A 341 -3.48 -8.06 21.13
N ASN A 342 -4.26 -8.82 20.35
CA ASN A 342 -3.72 -9.67 19.30
C ASN A 342 -4.23 -9.20 17.94
N LEU A 343 -3.36 -9.24 16.95
CA LEU A 343 -3.66 -8.77 15.62
C LEU A 343 -3.16 -9.78 14.60
N LEU A 344 -4.03 -10.22 13.71
CA LEU A 344 -3.66 -10.81 12.43
C LEU A 344 -3.74 -9.70 11.38
N GLU A 345 -2.61 -9.46 10.71
CA GLU A 345 -2.52 -8.61 9.53
C GLU A 345 -2.27 -9.50 8.32
N ILE A 346 -3.10 -9.37 7.28
CA ILE A 346 -2.77 -9.85 5.94
C ILE A 346 -2.62 -8.62 5.06
N ARG A 347 -1.44 -8.41 4.49
CA ARG A 347 -1.13 -7.24 3.69
C ARG A 347 -0.62 -7.63 2.31
N ARG A 348 -1.21 -6.99 1.32
CA ARG A 348 -0.87 -7.06 -0.10
C ARG A 348 -0.33 -5.72 -0.54
N GLU A 349 0.80 -5.77 -1.24
CA GLU A 349 1.35 -4.61 -1.93
C GLU A 349 1.52 -4.92 -3.42
N ARG A 350 1.23 -3.93 -4.25
CA ARG A 350 1.52 -3.95 -5.68
C ARG A 350 2.17 -2.64 -6.05
N THR A 351 3.17 -2.71 -6.90
CA THR A 351 3.78 -1.54 -7.52
C THR A 351 3.30 -1.44 -8.96
N GLY A 352 3.19 -0.21 -9.45
CA GLY A 352 2.90 0.08 -10.84
C GLY A 352 4.01 0.92 -11.46
N LEU A 353 3.74 1.42 -12.66
CA LEU A 353 4.69 2.15 -13.46
C LEU A 353 4.49 3.67 -13.31
N VAL A 354 5.60 4.41 -13.22
CA VAL A 354 5.62 5.87 -13.27
C VAL A 354 6.54 6.30 -14.40
N CYS A 355 6.06 7.13 -15.33
CA CYS A 355 6.88 7.68 -16.41
C CYS A 355 6.57 9.16 -16.59
N GLY A 356 7.58 9.98 -16.83
CA GLY A 356 7.38 11.40 -17.05
C GLY A 356 8.66 12.19 -17.19
N GLU A 357 8.56 13.34 -17.85
CA GLU A 357 9.67 14.28 -18.01
C GLU A 357 10.09 14.83 -16.64
N GLY A 358 11.38 14.70 -16.30
CA GLY A 358 11.96 15.20 -15.05
C GLY A 358 11.74 14.31 -13.83
N ILE A 359 10.98 13.21 -13.97
CA ILE A 359 10.87 12.18 -12.94
C ILE A 359 12.06 11.23 -13.08
N THR A 360 12.88 11.15 -12.04
CA THR A 360 14.09 10.32 -12.00
C THR A 360 13.97 9.14 -11.05
N ASP A 361 13.02 9.21 -10.11
CA ASP A 361 12.56 8.11 -9.27
C ASP A 361 11.03 8.21 -9.14
N GLY A 362 10.33 7.08 -9.15
CA GLY A 362 8.88 7.09 -9.29
C GLY A 362 8.22 5.79 -8.89
N GLU A 363 7.31 5.86 -7.91
CA GLU A 363 6.56 4.69 -7.46
C GLU A 363 5.06 5.01 -7.34
N ILE A 364 4.22 4.14 -7.91
CA ILE A 364 2.80 4.05 -7.56
C ILE A 364 2.54 2.73 -6.88
N THR A 365 1.93 2.77 -5.70
CA THR A 365 1.65 1.58 -4.90
C THR A 365 0.17 1.37 -4.67
N CYS A 366 -0.25 0.11 -4.71
CA CYS A 366 -1.49 -0.33 -4.11
C CYS A 366 -1.17 -0.99 -2.78
N THR A 367 -1.78 -0.55 -1.70
CA THR A 367 -1.72 -1.27 -0.40
C THR A 367 -3.11 -1.72 0.00
N GLU A 368 -3.28 -3.02 0.21
CA GLU A 368 -4.49 -3.58 0.82
C GLU A 368 -4.11 -4.30 2.10
N ALA A 369 -4.73 -3.94 3.22
CA ALA A 369 -4.42 -4.52 4.53
C ALA A 369 -5.69 -4.94 5.28
N LEU A 370 -5.75 -6.21 5.70
CA LEU A 370 -6.78 -6.74 6.57
C LEU A 370 -6.24 -6.85 7.99
N LEU A 371 -6.76 -6.02 8.90
CA LEU A 371 -6.43 -6.01 10.32
C LEU A 371 -7.56 -6.63 11.14
N LEU A 372 -7.34 -7.87 11.57
CA LEU A 372 -8.32 -8.68 12.28
C LEU A 372 -7.86 -8.93 13.72
N ASN A 373 -8.73 -8.58 14.67
CA ASN A 373 -8.51 -8.91 16.07
C ASN A 373 -8.56 -10.44 16.25
N VAL A 374 -7.63 -11.00 17.03
CA VAL A 374 -7.56 -12.46 17.24
C VAL A 374 -7.94 -12.82 18.66
N ARG A 375 -8.97 -13.64 18.84
CA ARG A 375 -9.36 -14.19 20.15
C ARG A 375 -8.78 -15.60 20.29
N PRO A 376 -7.87 -15.85 21.24
CA PRO A 376 -7.41 -17.20 21.48
C PRO A 376 -8.51 -18.01 22.15
N LEU A 377 -8.77 -19.20 21.62
CA LEU A 377 -9.57 -20.22 22.25
C LEU A 377 -8.63 -21.15 23.02
N ALA A 378 -9.01 -21.44 24.28
CA ALA A 378 -8.42 -22.56 24.98
C ALA A 378 -8.84 -23.87 24.29
N PRO A 379 -7.98 -24.89 24.28
CA PRO A 379 -8.31 -26.20 23.72
C PRO A 379 -9.51 -26.87 24.41
#